data_AF-A0A1Y1LJD9-F1
#
_entry.id   AF-A0A1Y1LJD9-F1
#
_cell.length_a   1.000
_cell.length_b   1.000
_cell.length_c   1.000
_cell.angle_alpha   90.00
_cell.angle_beta   90.00
_cell.angle_gamma   90.00
#
_symmetry.space_group_name_H-M   'P 1'
#
loop_
_entity.id
_entity.type
_entity.pdbx_description
1 polymer ?
#
loop_
_entity_poly.entity_id
_entity_poly.type
_entity_poly.pdbx_seq_one_letter_code
_entity_poly.pdbx_strand_id
1 'polypeptide(L)'
;MDLVKLMFDFTLGLTTFVFLVTGANEPADVECITPNNEKAKCQPLYTCLVLLQALITQRKEVLNFVRESHCGTWSSETQPLVCCGTKASKVVEDIPKKGESTIPPVIRKPISDKRFCGYQHTDDYFYTGNVTAIDEFPWLAVLKYKRDAG
;
A
#
# COMPACT_ATOMS: atom_id res chain seq x y z
N MET A 1 -19.37 -29.44 49.79
CA MET A 1 -19.89 -28.78 48.55
C MET A 1 -19.06 -27.52 48.23
N ASP A 2 -17.78 -27.51 48.63
CA ASP A 2 -17.04 -26.25 48.80
C ASP A 2 -15.86 -26.13 47.82
N LEU A 3 -15.38 -27.26 47.30
CA LEU A 3 -14.34 -27.29 46.26
C LEU A 3 -14.87 -26.85 44.89
N VAL A 4 -16.10 -27.25 44.53
CA VAL A 4 -16.71 -26.87 43.23
C VAL A 4 -16.98 -25.37 43.17
N LYS A 5 -17.36 -24.76 44.31
CA LYS A 5 -17.61 -23.32 44.42
C LYS A 5 -16.31 -22.52 44.33
N LEU A 6 -15.25 -22.96 45.01
CA LEU A 6 -13.92 -22.34 44.91
C LEU A 6 -13.36 -22.39 43.49
N MET A 7 -13.53 -23.51 42.78
CA MET A 7 -13.10 -23.65 41.39
C MET A 7 -13.91 -22.75 40.45
N PHE A 8 -15.21 -22.56 40.70
CA PHE A 8 -16.07 -21.67 39.91
C PHE A 8 -15.72 -20.19 40.13
N ASP A 9 -15.44 -19.80 41.39
CA ASP A 9 -15.05 -18.42 41.71
C ASP A 9 -13.63 -18.10 41.16
N PHE A 10 -12.72 -19.06 41.19
CA PHE A 10 -11.37 -18.90 40.65
C PHE A 10 -11.36 -18.80 39.11
N THR A 11 -12.23 -19.57 38.43
CA THR A 11 -12.40 -19.48 36.97
C THR A 11 -13.08 -18.17 36.55
N LEU A 12 -14.06 -17.68 37.31
CA LEU A 12 -14.64 -16.34 37.07
C LEU A 12 -13.61 -15.22 37.27
N GLY A 13 -12.76 -15.32 38.30
CA GLY A 13 -11.70 -14.35 38.59
C GLY A 13 -10.61 -14.32 37.50
N LEU A 14 -10.17 -15.49 37.03
CA LEU A 14 -9.17 -15.59 35.97
C LEU A 14 -9.70 -15.06 34.62
N THR A 15 -10.93 -15.41 34.26
CA THR A 15 -11.53 -14.97 33.00
C THR A 15 -11.74 -13.45 32.98
N THR A 16 -12.24 -12.86 34.07
CA THR A 16 -12.40 -11.40 34.18
C THR A 16 -11.06 -10.65 34.13
N PHE A 17 -10.01 -11.20 34.75
CA PHE A 17 -8.67 -10.59 34.70
C PHE A 17 -8.06 -10.61 33.28
N VAL A 18 -8.24 -11.70 32.53
CA VAL A 18 -7.76 -11.81 31.14
C VAL A 18 -8.43 -10.77 30.22
N PHE A 19 -9.73 -10.53 30.37
CA PHE A 19 -10.45 -9.51 29.59
C PHE A 19 -9.98 -8.06 29.87
N LEU A 20 -9.50 -7.76 31.08
CA LEU A 20 -8.98 -6.43 31.42
C LEU A 20 -7.55 -6.18 30.89
N VAL A 21 -6.75 -7.23 30.70
CA VAL A 21 -5.36 -7.10 30.22
C VAL A 21 -5.28 -6.97 28.70
N THR A 22 -6.24 -7.55 27.97
CA THR A 22 -6.35 -7.35 26.51
C THR A 22 -7.15 -6.09 26.21
N GLY A 23 -6.56 -4.93 26.42
CA GLY A 23 -7.04 -3.70 25.80
C GLY A 23 -6.98 -3.88 24.28
N ALA A 24 -8.15 -3.90 23.62
CA ALA A 24 -8.21 -3.85 22.17
C ALA A 24 -7.65 -2.50 21.73
N ASN A 25 -6.44 -2.49 21.17
CA ASN A 25 -5.94 -1.34 20.42
C ASN A 25 -6.71 -1.33 19.09
N GLU A 26 -7.90 -0.74 19.09
CA GLU A 26 -8.57 -0.36 17.85
C GLU A 26 -7.63 0.62 17.13
N PRO A 27 -7.25 0.38 15.86
CA PRO A 27 -6.46 1.35 15.13
C PRO A 27 -7.29 2.63 15.11
N ALA A 28 -6.86 3.62 15.89
CA ALA A 28 -7.54 4.90 15.96
C ALA A 28 -7.80 5.36 14.53
N ASP A 29 -9.06 5.63 14.21
CA ASP A 29 -9.50 6.18 12.94
C ASP A 29 -8.90 7.59 12.83
N VAL A 30 -7.63 7.67 12.38
CA VAL A 30 -6.90 8.95 12.34
C VAL A 30 -7.48 9.78 11.20
N GLU A 31 -8.33 10.74 11.57
CA GLU A 31 -8.81 11.76 10.65
C GLU A 31 -7.65 12.64 10.17
N CYS A 32 -7.71 13.08 8.90
CA CYS A 32 -6.74 13.98 8.32
C CYS A 32 -7.35 14.82 7.19
N ILE A 33 -6.61 15.85 6.74
CA ILE A 33 -7.07 16.79 5.71
C ILE A 33 -6.27 16.57 4.43
N THR A 34 -6.97 16.36 3.31
CA THR A 34 -6.32 16.20 2.00
C THR A 34 -5.77 17.53 1.45
N PRO A 35 -4.88 17.52 0.43
CA PRO A 35 -4.42 18.76 -0.20
C PRO A 35 -5.53 19.60 -0.86
N ASN A 36 -6.73 19.02 -1.08
CA ASN A 36 -7.93 19.72 -1.53
C ASN A 36 -8.81 20.21 -0.38
N ASN A 37 -8.30 20.18 0.86
CA ASN A 37 -9.00 20.60 2.07
C ASN A 37 -10.24 19.75 2.41
N GLU A 38 -10.29 18.51 1.92
CA GLU A 38 -11.34 17.53 2.25
C GLU A 38 -10.97 16.79 3.53
N LYS A 39 -11.93 16.60 4.44
CA LYS A 39 -11.78 15.70 5.60
C LYS A 39 -11.78 14.25 5.12
N ALA A 40 -10.77 13.49 5.53
CA ALA A 40 -10.51 12.13 5.09
C ALA A 40 -9.92 11.29 6.23
N LYS A 41 -9.68 10.00 5.95
CA LYS A 41 -9.03 9.06 6.85
C LYS A 41 -7.60 8.78 6.38
N CYS A 42 -6.67 8.74 7.34
CA CYS A 42 -5.31 8.30 7.09
C CYS A 42 -5.29 6.77 7.00
N GLN A 43 -5.03 6.25 5.81
CA GLN A 43 -5.08 4.81 5.53
C GLN A 43 -3.98 4.37 4.56
N PRO A 44 -3.70 3.07 4.43
CA PRO A 44 -2.69 2.61 3.50
C PRO A 44 -3.00 2.97 2.02
N LEU A 45 -1.97 3.31 1.25
CA LEU A 45 -2.14 3.74 -0.14
C LEU A 45 -2.85 2.70 -1.02
N TYR A 46 -2.61 1.41 -0.78
CA TYR A 46 -3.25 0.34 -1.56
C TYR A 46 -4.75 0.18 -1.26
N THR A 47 -5.25 0.68 -0.13
CA THR A 47 -6.70 0.70 0.17
C THR A 47 -7.38 1.95 -0.40
N CYS A 48 -6.61 2.98 -0.77
CA CYS A 48 -7.11 4.18 -1.41
C CYS A 48 -7.14 4.06 -2.95
N LEU A 49 -8.23 3.49 -3.49
CA LEU A 49 -8.38 3.25 -4.94
C LEU A 49 -8.24 4.53 -5.79
N VAL A 50 -8.71 5.68 -5.29
CA VAL A 50 -8.66 6.98 -5.99
C VAL A 50 -7.21 7.37 -6.32
N LEU A 51 -6.31 7.27 -5.34
CA LEU A 51 -4.90 7.59 -5.52
C LEU A 51 -4.17 6.46 -6.26
N LEU A 52 -4.47 5.20 -5.94
CA LEU A 52 -3.84 4.04 -6.56
C LEU A 52 -4.05 4.01 -8.08
N GLN A 53 -5.29 4.23 -8.54
CA GLN A 53 -5.60 4.26 -9.97
C GLN A 53 -4.98 5.47 -10.67
N ALA A 54 -4.92 6.63 -9.99
CA ALA A 54 -4.33 7.81 -10.57
C ALA A 54 -2.82 7.67 -10.81
N LEU A 55 -2.11 6.94 -9.94
CA LEU A 55 -0.67 6.65 -10.09
C LEU A 55 -0.33 5.94 -11.41
N ILE A 56 -1.26 5.18 -11.99
CA ILE A 56 -1.10 4.52 -13.30
C ILE A 56 -0.80 5.56 -14.40
N THR A 57 -1.38 6.76 -14.29
CA THR A 57 -1.17 7.82 -15.29
C THR A 57 0.27 8.35 -15.31
N GLN A 58 1.03 8.17 -14.22
CA GLN A 58 2.39 8.68 -14.04
C GLN A 58 2.56 10.18 -14.35
N ARG A 59 1.48 10.97 -14.25
CA ARG A 59 1.52 12.42 -14.43
C ARG A 59 2.18 13.08 -13.23
N LYS A 60 2.99 14.12 -13.48
CA LYS A 60 3.72 14.84 -12.43
C LYS A 60 2.77 15.47 -11.41
N GLU A 61 1.66 16.03 -11.87
CA GLU A 61 0.63 16.63 -10.99
C GLU A 61 0.08 15.60 -10.00
N VAL A 62 -0.24 14.39 -10.49
CA VAL A 62 -0.77 13.29 -9.66
C VAL A 62 0.28 12.78 -8.69
N LEU A 63 1.53 12.56 -9.14
CA LEU A 63 2.62 12.11 -8.28
C LEU A 63 2.89 13.10 -7.13
N ASN A 64 2.83 14.40 -7.43
CA ASN A 64 2.97 15.43 -6.41
C ASN A 64 1.79 15.44 -5.45
N PHE A 65 0.56 15.32 -5.95
CA PHE A 65 -0.63 15.24 -5.10
C PHE A 65 -0.60 14.04 -4.14
N VAL A 66 -0.22 12.86 -4.63
CA VAL A 66 -0.08 11.66 -3.78
C VAL A 66 1.00 11.86 -2.73
N ARG A 67 2.13 12.49 -3.08
CA ARG A 67 3.20 12.83 -2.13
C ARG A 67 2.73 13.81 -1.05
N GLU A 68 1.98 14.84 -1.45
CA GLU A 68 1.38 15.82 -0.53
C GLU A 68 0.28 15.21 0.35
N SER A 69 -0.33 14.10 -0.08
CA SER A 69 -1.38 13.40 0.67
C SER A 69 -0.82 12.46 1.74
N HIS A 70 0.49 12.40 1.98
CA HIS A 70 1.10 11.54 3.00
C HIS A 70 0.62 11.93 4.42
N CYS A 71 0.37 10.93 5.25
CA CYS A 71 -0.01 11.12 6.65
C CYS A 71 0.68 10.08 7.56
N GLY A 72 0.66 10.32 8.88
CA GLY A 72 1.29 9.42 9.85
C GLY A 72 2.82 9.43 9.81
N THR A 73 3.42 8.55 10.61
CA THR A 73 4.87 8.37 10.68
C THR A 73 5.33 7.32 9.66
N TRP A 74 6.25 7.73 8.79
CA TRP A 74 6.90 6.84 7.83
C TRP A 74 8.04 6.06 8.49
N SER A 75 8.08 4.75 8.28
CA SER A 75 9.30 3.95 8.42
C SER A 75 9.44 3.03 7.20
N SER A 76 10.65 2.58 6.90
CA SER A 76 10.88 1.64 5.80
C SER A 76 10.19 0.28 5.99
N GLU A 77 9.70 0.00 7.20
CA GLU A 77 8.98 -1.22 7.56
C GLU A 77 7.45 -1.04 7.51
N THR A 78 6.95 0.20 7.45
CA THR A 78 5.51 0.49 7.38
C THR A 78 5.06 0.82 5.97
N GLN A 79 3.81 0.45 5.68
CA GLN A 79 3.20 0.75 4.38
C GLN A 79 2.94 2.26 4.24
N PRO A 80 3.07 2.84 3.03
CA PRO A 80 2.73 4.24 2.79
C PRO A 80 1.29 4.53 3.23
N LEU A 81 1.14 5.47 4.16
CA LEU A 81 -0.15 5.98 4.58
C LEU A 81 -0.47 7.29 3.86
N VAL A 82 -1.72 7.44 3.46
CA VAL A 82 -2.23 8.61 2.74
C VAL A 82 -3.60 9.04 3.24
N CYS A 83 -3.86 10.35 3.20
CA CYS A 83 -5.16 10.95 3.37
C CYS A 83 -6.00 10.69 2.12
N CYS A 84 -6.89 9.70 2.19
CA CYS A 84 -7.68 9.29 1.04
C CYS A 84 -8.96 10.13 0.91
N GLY A 85 -8.93 11.12 0.01
CA GLY A 85 -10.11 11.91 -0.38
C GLY A 85 -10.77 11.41 -1.66
N THR A 86 -11.63 12.25 -2.24
CA THR A 86 -12.41 11.92 -3.44
C THR A 86 -11.68 12.22 -4.76
N LYS A 87 -10.58 12.97 -4.70
CA LYS A 87 -9.81 13.42 -5.87
C LYS A 87 -8.34 12.97 -5.77
N ALA A 88 -7.70 12.83 -6.92
CA ALA A 88 -6.29 12.45 -7.05
C ALA A 88 -5.39 13.56 -7.66
N SER A 89 -5.89 14.78 -7.70
CA SER A 89 -5.18 15.97 -8.18
C SER A 89 -5.80 17.20 -7.54
N LYS A 90 -5.06 18.31 -7.51
CA LYS A 90 -5.59 19.60 -7.07
C LYS A 90 -6.77 20.02 -7.94
N VAL A 91 -7.84 20.50 -7.31
CA VAL A 91 -8.93 21.17 -8.03
C VAL A 91 -8.37 22.50 -8.51
N VAL A 92 -8.08 22.60 -9.80
CA VAL A 92 -7.87 23.90 -10.43
C VAL A 92 -9.27 24.45 -10.65
N GLU A 93 -9.62 25.55 -9.98
CA GLU A 93 -10.85 26.29 -10.29
C GLU A 93 -10.89 26.60 -11.80
N ASP A 94 -12.07 26.41 -12.39
CA ASP A 94 -12.32 26.30 -13.83
C ASP A 94 -11.47 27.23 -14.73
N ILE A 95 -10.62 26.62 -15.54
CA ILE A 95 -10.20 27.16 -16.84
C ILE A 95 -10.85 26.29 -17.91
N PRO A 96 -11.45 26.85 -18.98
CA PRO A 96 -12.24 26.08 -19.94
C PRO A 96 -11.44 24.90 -20.47
N LYS A 97 -12.02 23.69 -20.40
CA LYS A 97 -11.48 22.48 -21.04
C LYS A 97 -11.33 22.71 -22.54
N LYS A 98 -10.16 23.20 -22.96
CA LYS A 98 -9.72 23.19 -24.35
C LYS A 98 -8.58 22.19 -24.47
N GLY A 99 -8.83 21.16 -25.25
CA GLY A 99 -7.83 20.17 -25.62
C GLY A 99 -8.17 18.78 -25.11
N GLU A 100 -9.09 18.13 -25.81
CA GLU A 100 -9.05 16.68 -25.98
C GLU A 100 -7.62 16.31 -26.42
N SER A 101 -6.85 15.82 -25.45
CA SER A 101 -5.47 15.44 -25.67
C SER A 101 -5.49 14.13 -26.44
N THR A 102 -5.35 14.22 -27.76
CA THR A 102 -5.02 13.09 -28.64
C THR A 102 -3.60 12.63 -28.34
N ILE A 103 -3.38 12.10 -27.14
CA ILE A 103 -2.23 11.26 -26.84
C ILE A 103 -2.79 9.83 -26.98
N PRO A 104 -2.31 9.01 -27.93
CA PRO A 104 -2.72 7.62 -28.00
C PRO A 104 -2.52 7.02 -26.60
N PRO A 105 -3.49 6.24 -26.08
CA PRO A 105 -3.37 5.67 -24.74
C PRO A 105 -2.04 4.94 -24.70
N VAL A 106 -1.08 5.48 -23.94
CA VAL A 106 0.14 4.75 -23.66
C VAL A 106 -0.35 3.57 -22.85
N ILE A 107 -0.54 2.43 -23.51
CA ILE A 107 -0.74 1.13 -22.88
C ILE A 107 0.59 0.85 -22.19
N ARG A 108 0.83 1.51 -21.06
CA ARG A 108 1.85 1.09 -20.12
C ARG A 108 1.30 -0.23 -19.63
N LYS A 109 1.88 -1.33 -20.12
CA LYS A 109 1.61 -2.68 -19.58
C LYS A 109 1.58 -2.50 -18.06
N PRO A 110 0.44 -2.78 -17.40
CA PRO A 110 0.39 -2.67 -15.95
C PRO A 110 1.56 -3.49 -15.39
N ILE A 111 2.18 -3.01 -14.30
CA ILE A 111 2.89 -3.93 -13.42
C ILE A 111 1.94 -5.10 -13.21
N SER A 112 2.40 -6.27 -13.63
CA SER A 112 1.66 -7.52 -13.71
C SER A 112 0.54 -7.59 -12.66
N ASP A 113 -0.72 -7.61 -13.13
CA ASP A 113 -1.91 -7.82 -12.28
C ASP A 113 -1.93 -9.21 -11.63
N LYS A 114 -0.93 -10.06 -11.98
CA LYS A 114 -0.87 -11.45 -11.60
C LYS A 114 -0.94 -11.57 -10.09
N ARG A 115 -2.09 -12.08 -9.65
CA ARG A 115 -2.35 -12.78 -8.38
C ARG A 115 -1.37 -13.93 -8.09
N PHE A 116 -0.36 -14.15 -8.95
CA PHE A 116 0.58 -15.25 -8.92
C PHE A 116 1.99 -14.66 -8.82
N CYS A 117 2.61 -14.85 -7.66
CA CYS A 117 4.01 -14.55 -7.39
C CYS A 117 4.85 -15.83 -7.54
N GLY A 118 6.16 -15.68 -7.66
CA GLY A 118 7.08 -16.83 -7.62
C GLY A 118 6.96 -17.79 -8.82
N TYR A 119 6.47 -17.33 -9.97
CA TYR A 119 6.48 -18.13 -11.20
C TYR A 119 7.91 -18.35 -11.73
N GLN A 120 8.48 -19.52 -11.45
CA GLN A 120 9.73 -19.98 -12.04
C GLN A 120 9.40 -20.88 -13.23
N HIS A 121 10.05 -20.64 -14.36
CA HIS A 121 9.94 -21.52 -15.52
C HIS A 121 10.66 -22.85 -15.21
N THR A 122 10.06 -23.99 -15.54
CA THR A 122 10.59 -25.34 -15.17
C THR A 122 11.24 -26.05 -16.35
N ASP A 123 11.36 -25.37 -17.48
CA ASP A 123 11.64 -25.94 -18.80
C ASP A 123 13.14 -26.24 -18.99
N ASP A 124 13.91 -26.17 -17.91
CA ASP A 124 15.35 -26.36 -17.92
C ASP A 124 15.67 -27.85 -17.82
N TYR A 125 16.23 -28.38 -18.91
CA TYR A 125 17.03 -29.60 -18.87
C TYR A 125 18.10 -29.39 -17.77
N PHE A 126 18.10 -30.25 -16.74
CA PHE A 126 19.03 -30.13 -15.61
C PHE A 126 20.49 -30.03 -16.09
N TYR A 127 21.05 -28.83 -16.10
CA TYR A 127 22.49 -28.62 -16.30
C TYR A 127 23.17 -28.65 -14.94
N THR A 128 24.24 -29.45 -14.80
CA THR A 128 25.06 -29.44 -13.60
C THR A 128 25.87 -28.13 -13.54
N GLY A 129 25.40 -27.14 -12.77
CA GLY A 129 26.10 -25.88 -12.58
C GLY A 129 25.21 -24.77 -12.00
N ASN A 130 25.78 -23.57 -11.82
CA ASN A 130 25.07 -22.37 -11.34
C ASN A 130 24.56 -21.50 -12.51
N VAL A 131 24.09 -22.14 -13.59
CA VAL A 131 23.62 -21.44 -14.80
C VAL A 131 22.10 -21.37 -14.74
N THR A 132 21.54 -20.18 -14.99
CA THR A 132 20.09 -19.96 -15.03
C THR A 132 19.64 -19.75 -16.47
N ALA A 133 18.44 -20.20 -16.82
CA ALA A 133 17.89 -19.94 -18.14
C ALA A 133 17.44 -18.48 -18.31
N ILE A 134 17.25 -18.08 -19.57
CA ILE A 134 16.68 -16.77 -19.89
C ILE A 134 15.25 -16.75 -19.31
N ASP A 135 14.95 -15.71 -18.54
CA ASP A 135 13.65 -15.51 -17.87
C ASP A 135 13.26 -16.60 -16.84
N GLU A 136 14.21 -17.40 -16.33
CA GLU A 136 13.94 -18.41 -15.27
C GLU A 136 13.41 -17.75 -13.99
N PHE A 137 13.93 -16.56 -13.66
CA PHE A 137 13.53 -15.76 -12.51
C PHE A 137 13.03 -14.38 -12.95
N PRO A 138 11.77 -14.24 -13.41
CA PRO A 138 11.23 -12.99 -13.95
C PRO A 138 11.20 -11.82 -12.96
N TRP A 139 11.35 -12.08 -11.66
CA TRP A 139 11.40 -11.06 -10.62
C TRP A 139 12.81 -10.52 -10.34
N LEU A 140 13.85 -11.07 -10.97
CA LEU A 140 15.22 -10.59 -10.79
C LEU A 140 15.35 -9.16 -11.34
N ALA A 141 15.88 -8.24 -10.54
CA ALA A 141 16.06 -6.85 -10.91
C ALA A 141 17.47 -6.35 -10.54
N VAL A 142 17.99 -5.41 -11.33
CA VAL A 142 19.30 -4.78 -11.12
C VAL A 142 19.10 -3.30 -10.83
N LEU A 143 19.61 -2.84 -9.69
CA LEU A 143 19.62 -1.42 -9.33
C LEU A 143 20.92 -0.78 -9.84
N LYS A 144 20.79 0.17 -10.77
CA LYS A 144 21.91 0.97 -11.26
C LYS A 144 21.87 2.36 -10.65
N TYR A 145 22.91 2.70 -9.89
CA TYR A 145 23.08 4.02 -9.30
C TYR A 145 23.82 4.95 -10.27
N LYS A 146 23.27 6.14 -10.47
CA LYS A 146 24.02 7.25 -11.07
C LYS A 146 24.80 7.94 -9.95
N ARG A 147 26.13 7.88 -10.02
CA ARG A 147 26.98 8.77 -9.23
C ARG A 147 27.19 10.05 -10.02
N ASP A 148 27.10 11.20 -9.35
CA ASP A 148 27.49 12.46 -9.97
C ASP A 148 29.00 12.42 -10.22
N ALA A 149 29.40 12.87 -11.41
CA ALA A 149 30.82 13.11 -11.69
C ALA A 149 31.24 14.28 -10.81
N GLY A 150 32.17 14.04 -9.89
CA GLY A 150 32.77 15.09 -9.06
C GLY A 150 33.46 16.15 -9.88
#